data_AF-A0A316RNF3-F1
#
_entry.id   AF-A0A316RNF3-F1
#
_cell.length_a   1.000
_cell.length_b   1.000
_cell.length_c   1.000
_cell.angle_alpha   90.00
_cell.angle_beta   90.00
_cell.angle_gamma   90.00
#
_symmetry.space_group_name_H-M   'P 1'
#
loop_
_entity.id
_entity.type
_entity.pdbx_description
1 polymer ?
#
loop_
_entity_poly.entity_id
_entity_poly.type
_entity_poly.pdbx_seq_one_letter_code
_entity_poly.pdbx_strand_id
1 'polypeptide(L)'
;MKPSVFRSYMYYLARARSEFYVHSPFVYALMTRCINGPGKRAFESRDKLFDRLGQYLEKQYGRTRLVRCTEKASISAFAAKVPEIMPMESIVVFVDKPYATAQREKEWNDACAQSDITLTIDLFRAGIVFPFRDMEKEHFCLRYF
;
A
#
# COMPACT_ATOMS: atom_id res chain seq x y z
N MET A 1 14.03 -13.11 -12.53
CA MET A 1 13.84 -11.88 -11.72
C MET A 1 15.13 -11.08 -11.77
N LYS A 2 15.11 -9.75 -11.95
CA LYS A 2 16.34 -8.93 -11.98
C LYS A 2 17.08 -9.04 -10.64
N PRO A 3 18.43 -8.99 -10.59
CA PRO A 3 19.19 -9.15 -9.34
C PRO A 3 18.80 -8.16 -8.24
N SER A 4 18.45 -6.92 -8.60
CA SER A 4 17.98 -5.91 -7.65
C SER A 4 16.67 -6.32 -6.97
N VAL A 5 15.68 -6.74 -7.77
CA VAL A 5 14.35 -7.15 -7.29
C VAL A 5 14.42 -8.37 -6.38
N PHE A 6 15.36 -9.29 -6.65
CA PHE A 6 15.60 -10.43 -5.76
C PHE A 6 16.05 -10.00 -4.37
N ARG A 7 16.97 -9.03 -4.28
CA ARG A 7 17.42 -8.51 -2.99
C ARG A 7 16.27 -7.84 -2.24
N SER A 8 15.48 -7.01 -2.92
CA SER A 8 14.32 -6.36 -2.31
C SER A 8 13.26 -7.38 -1.87
N TYR A 9 13.10 -8.49 -2.60
CA TYR A 9 12.21 -9.57 -2.20
C TYR A 9 12.69 -10.29 -0.94
N MET A 10 13.99 -10.60 -0.84
CA MET A 10 14.57 -11.20 0.37
C MET A 10 14.44 -10.26 1.57
N TYR A 11 14.65 -8.96 1.38
CA TYR A 11 14.43 -7.94 2.39
C TYR A 11 12.97 -7.90 2.86
N TYR A 12 12.03 -7.91 1.91
CA TYR A 12 10.60 -8.01 2.19
C TYR A 12 10.27 -9.26 3.01
N LEU A 13 10.76 -10.44 2.61
CA LEU A 13 10.49 -11.70 3.32
C LEU A 13 10.95 -11.67 4.78
N ALA A 14 12.08 -11.03 5.06
CA ALA A 14 12.59 -10.90 6.44
C ALA A 14 11.72 -9.97 7.31
N ARG A 15 11.07 -8.96 6.71
CA ARG A 15 10.29 -7.94 7.41
C ARG A 15 8.80 -8.21 7.42
N ALA A 16 8.28 -8.93 6.44
CA ALA A 16 6.86 -9.18 6.28
C ALA A 16 6.29 -9.88 7.52
N ARG A 17 5.22 -9.32 8.07
CA ARG A 17 4.53 -9.82 9.25
C ARG A 17 3.16 -10.37 8.90
N SER A 18 2.75 -11.42 9.60
CA SER A 18 1.37 -11.92 9.58
C SER A 18 0.47 -11.07 10.48
N GLU A 19 -0.83 -11.28 10.39
CA GLU A 19 -1.88 -10.60 11.15
C GLU A 19 -1.65 -10.64 12.67
N PHE A 20 -1.05 -11.73 13.18
CA PHE A 20 -0.73 -11.89 14.61
C PHE A 20 0.25 -10.86 15.19
N TYR A 21 1.02 -10.17 14.34
CA TYR A 21 2.01 -9.17 14.75
C TYR A 21 1.59 -7.73 14.41
N VAL A 22 0.38 -7.57 13.86
CA VAL A 22 -0.16 -6.26 13.52
C VAL A 22 -0.84 -5.67 14.77
N HIS A 23 -0.27 -4.62 15.33
CA HIS A 23 -0.83 -3.94 16.52
C HIS A 23 -1.96 -2.95 16.21
N SER A 24 -2.05 -2.48 14.96
CA SER A 24 -3.08 -1.53 14.55
C SER A 24 -4.41 -2.27 14.28
N PRO A 25 -5.50 -1.98 15.01
CA PRO A 25 -6.80 -2.61 14.77
C PRO A 25 -7.31 -2.35 13.34
N PHE A 26 -6.99 -1.18 12.79
CA PHE A 26 -7.27 -0.83 11.41
C PHE A 26 -6.55 -1.76 10.44
N VAL A 27 -5.23 -1.89 10.57
CA VAL A 27 -4.43 -2.73 9.66
C VAL A 27 -4.77 -4.20 9.82
N TYR A 28 -5.08 -4.66 11.04
CA TYR A 28 -5.54 -6.03 11.29
C TYR A 28 -6.85 -6.32 10.55
N ALA A 29 -7.85 -5.42 10.64
CA ALA A 29 -9.12 -5.58 9.94
C ALA A 29 -8.93 -5.55 8.42
N LEU A 30 -8.12 -4.63 7.90
CA LEU A 30 -7.79 -4.55 6.47
C LEU A 30 -7.10 -5.84 6.00
N MET A 31 -6.15 -6.35 6.79
CA MET A 31 -5.43 -7.58 6.45
C MET A 31 -6.37 -8.78 6.42
N THR A 32 -7.16 -8.99 7.45
CA THR A 32 -8.02 -10.19 7.58
C THR A 32 -9.28 -10.15 6.72
N ARG A 33 -9.84 -8.97 6.45
CA ARG A 33 -11.13 -8.83 5.74
C ARG A 33 -10.99 -8.40 4.28
N CYS A 34 -9.86 -7.77 3.92
CA CYS A 34 -9.58 -7.37 2.55
C CYS A 34 -8.39 -8.15 1.98
N ILE A 35 -7.16 -7.91 2.45
CA ILE A 35 -5.93 -8.44 1.80
C ILE A 35 -5.90 -9.97 1.79
N ASN A 36 -6.19 -10.60 2.93
CA ASN A 36 -6.31 -12.05 3.13
C ASN A 36 -7.78 -12.49 3.29
N GLY A 37 -8.72 -11.61 2.96
CA GLY A 37 -10.15 -11.84 3.14
C GLY A 37 -10.74 -12.92 2.22
N PRO A 38 -11.98 -13.35 2.53
CA PRO A 38 -12.70 -14.35 1.75
C PRO A 38 -12.76 -13.95 0.27
N GLY A 39 -12.46 -14.90 -0.61
CA GLY A 39 -12.37 -14.68 -2.06
C GLY A 39 -10.95 -14.45 -2.60
N LYS A 40 -9.94 -14.29 -1.72
CA LYS A 40 -8.52 -14.31 -2.15
C LYS A 40 -8.20 -15.65 -2.81
N ARG A 41 -7.61 -15.61 -4.01
CA ARG A 41 -6.99 -16.78 -4.65
C ARG A 41 -5.48 -16.79 -4.36
N ALA A 42 -4.88 -17.98 -4.30
CA ALA A 42 -3.44 -18.15 -4.06
C ALA A 42 -2.54 -17.39 -5.05
N PHE A 43 -3.06 -17.03 -6.23
CA PHE A 43 -2.39 -16.15 -7.19
C PHE A 43 -3.39 -15.14 -7.76
N GLU A 44 -3.63 -14.06 -7.03
CA GLU A 44 -4.42 -12.94 -7.56
C GLU A 44 -3.55 -11.88 -8.27
N SER A 45 -4.17 -11.15 -9.20
CA SER A 45 -3.56 -10.01 -9.87
C SER A 45 -3.69 -8.75 -9.01
N ARG A 46 -2.81 -7.77 -9.26
CA ARG A 46 -2.92 -6.45 -8.62
C ARG A 46 -4.25 -5.77 -8.91
N ASP A 47 -4.81 -5.98 -10.09
CA ASP A 47 -6.11 -5.40 -10.47
C ASP A 47 -7.22 -5.96 -9.57
N LYS A 48 -7.23 -7.28 -9.31
CA LYS A 48 -8.20 -7.88 -8.38
C LYS A 48 -8.02 -7.39 -6.95
N LEU A 49 -6.77 -7.22 -6.50
CA LEU A 49 -6.49 -6.63 -5.20
C LEU A 49 -6.98 -5.17 -5.14
N PHE A 50 -6.75 -4.40 -6.19
CA PHE A 50 -7.21 -3.01 -6.32
C PHE A 50 -8.73 -2.93 -6.24
N ASP A 51 -9.45 -3.74 -7.02
CA ASP A 51 -10.91 -3.77 -7.02
C ASP A 51 -11.47 -4.16 -5.65
N ARG A 52 -10.89 -5.19 -5.04
CA ARG A 52 -11.29 -5.65 -3.69
C ARG A 52 -11.01 -4.61 -2.61
N LEU A 53 -9.87 -3.92 -2.69
CA LEU A 53 -9.53 -2.81 -1.79
C LEU A 53 -10.52 -1.66 -1.97
N GLY A 54 -10.88 -1.31 -3.21
CA GLY A 54 -11.88 -0.28 -3.49
C GLY A 54 -13.22 -0.61 -2.86
N GLN A 55 -13.73 -1.82 -3.08
CA GLN A 55 -14.99 -2.31 -2.50
C GLN A 55 -14.95 -2.32 -0.96
N TYR A 56 -13.82 -2.74 -0.37
CA TYR A 56 -13.65 -2.74 1.08
C TYR A 56 -13.70 -1.31 1.65
N LEU A 57 -12.96 -0.39 1.04
CA LEU A 57 -12.89 1.01 1.50
C LEU A 57 -14.24 1.71 1.38
N GLU A 58 -14.93 1.54 0.25
CA GLU A 58 -16.28 2.09 0.03
C GLU A 58 -17.27 1.56 1.07
N LYS A 59 -17.26 0.24 1.31
CA LYS A 59 -18.17 -0.39 2.29
C LYS A 59 -17.90 0.06 3.72
N GLN A 60 -16.64 0.22 4.12
CA GLN A 60 -16.26 0.45 5.52
C GLN A 60 -16.18 1.94 5.89
N TYR A 61 -15.76 2.79 4.94
CA TYR A 61 -15.46 4.20 5.20
C TYR A 61 -16.26 5.16 4.30
N GLY A 62 -17.09 4.65 3.38
CA GLY A 62 -17.97 5.46 2.55
C GLY A 62 -17.19 6.23 1.47
N ARG A 63 -17.14 7.57 1.58
CA ARG A 63 -16.46 8.49 0.64
C ARG A 63 -14.93 8.39 0.71
N THR A 64 -14.38 7.19 0.51
CA THR A 64 -12.95 6.97 0.35
C THR A 64 -12.64 6.67 -1.11
N ARG A 65 -11.84 7.54 -1.75
CA ARG A 65 -11.44 7.40 -3.14
C ARG A 65 -10.12 6.65 -3.23
N LEU A 66 -10.16 5.47 -3.83
CA LEU A 66 -8.97 4.72 -4.19
C LEU A 66 -8.42 5.21 -5.53
N VAL A 67 -7.20 5.72 -5.53
CA VAL A 67 -6.48 6.16 -6.74
C VAL A 67 -5.29 5.26 -7.02
N ARG A 68 -4.91 5.10 -8.30
CA ARG A 68 -3.86 4.18 -8.71
C ARG A 68 -2.61 4.90 -9.24
N CYS A 69 -1.48 4.70 -8.58
CA CYS A 69 -0.16 5.11 -9.04
C CYS A 69 0.48 3.99 -9.86
N THR A 70 0.43 4.14 -11.19
CA THR A 70 1.03 3.17 -12.14
C THR A 70 2.54 3.32 -12.22
N GLU A 71 3.22 2.40 -12.92
CA GLU A 71 4.68 2.43 -13.13
C GLU A 71 5.18 3.68 -13.86
N LYS A 72 4.31 4.39 -14.59
CA LYS A 72 4.66 5.61 -15.33
C LYS A 72 4.67 6.88 -14.46
N ALA A 73 4.08 6.80 -13.26
CA ALA A 73 3.99 7.91 -12.33
C ALA A 73 5.02 7.76 -11.20
N SER A 74 5.56 8.90 -10.76
CA SER A 74 6.44 8.97 -9.60
C SER A 74 5.63 8.81 -8.32
N ILE A 75 6.03 7.89 -7.43
CA ILE A 75 5.22 7.51 -6.26
C ILE A 75 5.12 8.67 -5.27
N SER A 76 6.26 9.25 -4.88
CA SER A 76 6.32 10.32 -3.86
C SER A 76 5.64 11.60 -4.33
N ALA A 77 5.84 11.99 -5.59
CA ALA A 77 5.16 13.16 -6.16
C ALA A 77 3.64 12.95 -6.27
N PHE A 78 3.20 11.74 -6.62
CA PHE A 78 1.78 11.43 -6.73
C PHE A 78 1.09 11.40 -5.36
N ALA A 79 1.69 10.71 -4.39
CA ALA A 79 1.12 10.58 -3.05
C ALA A 79 1.01 11.93 -2.31
N ALA A 80 1.98 12.83 -2.49
CA ALA A 80 1.95 14.16 -1.88
C ALA A 80 0.95 15.12 -2.55
N LYS A 81 0.82 15.08 -3.88
CA LYS A 81 -0.06 16.02 -4.62
C LYS A 81 -1.54 15.69 -4.56
N VAL A 82 -1.90 14.41 -4.48
CA VAL A 82 -3.31 14.01 -4.57
C VAL A 82 -4.18 14.65 -3.47
N PRO A 83 -3.74 14.72 -2.20
CA PRO A 83 -4.48 15.43 -1.15
C PRO A 83 -4.58 16.95 -1.36
N GLU A 84 -3.57 17.59 -1.98
CA GLU A 84 -3.64 19.01 -2.32
C GLU A 84 -4.72 19.29 -3.37
N ILE A 85 -4.88 18.38 -4.33
CA ILE A 85 -5.86 18.50 -5.43
C ILE A 85 -7.29 18.21 -4.93
N MET A 86 -7.43 17.33 -3.95
CA MET A 86 -8.73 16.85 -3.43
C MET A 86 -8.77 16.91 -1.89
N PRO A 87 -8.67 18.11 -1.27
CA PRO A 87 -8.47 18.25 0.17
C PRO A 87 -9.66 17.81 1.04
N MET A 88 -10.86 17.69 0.45
CA MET A 88 -12.07 17.25 1.15
C MET A 88 -12.35 15.74 1.01
N GLU A 89 -11.56 15.03 0.19
CA GLU A 89 -11.75 13.61 -0.06
C GLU A 89 -10.86 12.77 0.86
N SER A 90 -11.39 11.66 1.38
CA SER A 90 -10.54 10.62 1.98
C SER A 90 -9.89 9.85 0.84
N ILE A 91 -8.57 9.89 0.72
CA ILE A 91 -7.87 9.31 -0.42
C ILE A 91 -6.98 8.17 0.05
N VAL A 92 -6.99 7.09 -0.72
CA VAL A 92 -6.01 6.00 -0.59
C VAL A 92 -5.31 5.82 -1.92
N VAL A 93 -3.99 5.71 -1.91
CA VAL A 93 -3.19 5.48 -3.11
C VAL A 93 -2.75 4.03 -3.16
N PHE A 94 -3.08 3.36 -4.26
CA PHE A 94 -2.55 2.05 -4.60
C PHE A 94 -1.35 2.20 -5.53
N VAL A 95 -0.21 1.65 -5.15
CA VAL A 95 1.05 1.73 -5.90
C VAL A 95 1.34 0.41 -6.59
N ASP A 96 1.42 0.43 -7.92
CA ASP A 96 1.82 -0.74 -8.70
C ASP A 96 3.33 -0.99 -8.59
N LYS A 97 3.72 -2.23 -8.28
CA LYS A 97 5.10 -2.73 -8.35
C LYS A 97 6.16 -1.77 -7.75
N PRO A 98 6.14 -1.50 -6.42
CA PRO A 98 7.10 -0.61 -5.78
C PRO A 98 8.58 -0.95 -6.08
N TYR A 99 8.88 -2.23 -6.27
CA TYR A 99 10.23 -2.74 -6.49
C TYR A 99 10.59 -3.02 -7.96
N ALA A 100 9.85 -2.49 -8.94
CA ALA A 100 10.09 -2.81 -10.36
C ALA A 100 11.50 -2.42 -10.86
N THR A 101 12.03 -1.32 -10.33
CA THR A 101 13.37 -0.78 -10.62
C THR A 101 13.98 -0.18 -9.36
N ALA A 102 15.31 0.00 -9.34
CA ALA A 102 15.98 0.66 -8.21
C ALA A 102 15.46 2.09 -7.98
N GLN A 103 15.16 2.82 -9.07
CA GLN A 103 14.57 4.15 -8.97
C GLN A 103 13.17 4.10 -8.33
N ARG A 104 12.33 3.14 -8.71
CA ARG A 104 10.98 3.02 -8.15
C ARG A 104 11.00 2.57 -6.69
N GLU A 105 11.92 1.69 -6.34
CA GLU A 105 12.16 1.30 -4.95
C GLU A 105 12.60 2.51 -4.11
N LYS A 106 13.49 3.35 -4.66
CA LYS A 106 13.86 4.61 -4.02
C LYS A 106 12.63 5.51 -3.81
N GLU A 107 11.78 5.69 -4.82
CA GLU A 107 10.55 6.49 -4.67
C GLU A 107 9.57 5.92 -3.65
N TRP A 108 9.46 4.60 -3.55
CA TRP A 108 8.65 3.93 -2.54
C TRP A 108 9.19 4.18 -1.13
N ASN A 109 10.49 4.01 -0.94
CA ASN A 109 11.16 4.28 0.33
C ASN A 109 11.05 5.76 0.72
N ASP A 110 11.22 6.66 -0.25
CA ASP A 110 11.04 8.10 -0.06
C ASP A 110 9.60 8.40 0.38
N ALA A 111 8.59 7.81 -0.28
CA ALA A 111 7.18 7.97 0.12
C ALA A 111 6.89 7.44 1.53
N CYS A 112 7.44 6.28 1.90
CA CYS A 112 7.33 5.77 3.28
C CYS A 112 8.01 6.70 4.30
N ALA A 113 9.03 7.45 3.88
CA ALA A 113 9.79 8.38 4.71
C ALA A 113 9.25 9.82 4.73
N GLN A 114 8.30 10.20 3.86
CA GLN A 114 7.69 11.54 3.85
C GLN A 114 6.88 11.82 5.13
N SER A 115 6.93 13.04 5.68
CA SER A 115 6.21 13.44 6.90
C SER A 115 4.70 13.47 6.72
N ASP A 116 4.25 13.77 5.50
CA ASP A 116 2.84 14.04 5.20
C ASP A 116 2.07 12.74 4.86
N ILE A 117 2.78 11.62 4.89
CA ILE A 117 2.25 10.27 4.75
C ILE A 117 2.24 9.62 6.14
N THR A 118 1.04 9.30 6.63
CA THR A 118 0.84 8.79 8.00
C THR A 118 0.89 7.27 8.04
N LEU A 119 0.36 6.59 7.03
CA LEU A 119 0.36 5.13 7.00
C LEU A 119 0.71 4.59 5.62
N THR A 120 1.66 3.65 5.60
CA THR A 120 2.01 2.87 4.42
C THR A 120 1.96 1.37 4.69
N ILE A 121 1.51 0.61 3.69
CA ILE A 121 1.46 -0.85 3.74
C ILE A 121 2.18 -1.40 2.52
N ASP A 122 3.15 -2.27 2.78
CA ASP A 122 3.97 -2.95 1.79
C ASP A 122 3.54 -4.42 1.63
N LEU A 123 3.12 -4.78 0.42
CA LEU A 123 2.75 -6.14 0.03
C LEU A 123 3.73 -6.74 -0.99
N PHE A 124 4.91 -6.13 -1.15
CA PHE A 124 5.92 -6.35 -2.18
C PHE A 124 5.45 -6.12 -3.62
N ARG A 125 4.38 -6.80 -4.02
CA ARG A 125 3.78 -6.71 -5.36
C ARG A 125 3.02 -5.39 -5.54
N ALA A 126 2.55 -4.80 -4.45
CA ALA A 126 1.84 -3.52 -4.41
C ALA A 126 2.16 -2.78 -3.11
N GLY A 127 2.03 -1.46 -3.14
CA GLY A 127 2.02 -0.61 -1.96
C GLY A 127 0.65 0.02 -1.76
N ILE A 128 0.28 0.31 -0.53
CA ILE A 128 -0.92 1.10 -0.19
C ILE A 128 -0.47 2.27 0.66
N VAL A 129 -0.85 3.48 0.29
CA VAL A 129 -0.53 4.72 1.00
C VAL A 129 -1.83 5.36 1.44
N PHE A 130 -1.90 5.70 2.72
CA PHE A 130 -2.96 6.50 3.31
C PHE A 130 -2.35 7.87 3.63
N PRO A 131 -2.43 8.82 2.69
CA PRO A 131 -1.97 10.19 2.93
C PRO A 131 -2.98 10.92 3.83
N PHE A 132 -2.48 11.77 4.74
CA PHE A 132 -3.23 12.64 5.66
C PHE A 132 -4.04 12.00 6.81
N ARG A 133 -3.66 12.37 8.05
CA ARG A 133 -4.45 12.81 9.24
C ARG A 133 -3.87 12.30 10.57
N ASP A 134 -4.02 13.12 11.63
CA ASP A 134 -3.63 12.97 13.05
C ASP A 134 -3.47 11.52 13.56
N MET A 135 -2.41 10.88 13.10
CA MET A 135 -2.05 9.51 13.44
C MET A 135 -0.54 9.43 13.49
N GLU A 136 -0.05 8.51 14.31
CA GLU A 136 1.37 8.22 14.32
C GLU A 136 1.80 7.67 12.96
N LYS A 137 3.01 8.07 12.56
CA LYS A 137 3.59 7.61 11.32
C LYS A 137 3.95 6.14 11.42
N GLU A 138 3.34 5.31 10.59
CA GLU A 138 3.52 3.87 10.61
C GLU A 138 3.77 3.28 9.21
N HIS A 139 4.65 2.29 9.15
CA HIS A 139 4.92 1.51 7.94
C HIS A 139 4.79 0.02 8.25
N PHE A 140 3.85 -0.66 7.60
CA PHE A 140 3.61 -2.07 7.77
C PHE A 140 4.08 -2.87 6.56
N CYS A 141 5.03 -3.78 6.78
CA CYS A 141 5.35 -4.81 5.81
C CYS A 141 4.49 -6.04 6.09
N LEU A 142 3.52 -6.36 5.22
CA LEU A 142 2.57 -7.44 5.45
C LEU A 142 2.81 -8.62 4.53
N ARG A 143 2.68 -9.82 5.08
CA ARG A 143 2.84 -11.09 4.40
C ARG A 143 1.67 -11.34 3.45
N TYR A 144 1.93 -11.26 2.14
CA TYR A 144 0.95 -11.41 1.07
C TYR A 144 1.52 -12.27 -0.06
N PHE A 145 1.03 -13.52 -0.13
CA PHE A 145 1.32 -14.47 -1.21
C PHE A 145 0.05 -14.78 -1.99
#